data_AF-A0A965JNL4-F1
#
_entry.id   AF-A0A965JNL4-F1
#
_cell.length_a   1.000
_cell.length_b   1.000
_cell.length_c   1.000
_cell.angle_alpha   90.00
_cell.angle_beta   90.00
_cell.angle_gamma   90.00
#
_symmetry.space_group_name_H-M   'P 1'
#
loop_
_entity.id
_entity.type
_entity.pdbx_description
1 polymer ?
#
loop_
_entity_poly.entity_id
_entity_poly.type
_entity_poly.pdbx_seq_one_letter_code
_entity_poly.pdbx_strand_id
1 'polypeptide(L)'
;VCPSCGSEPVASVSRIGGDDAGSRYLHCGLCQSQWHMVRIKCSHCESTKGITYQELEAAPGAVVPTLTLPQGTVRAECCGECGHYLKIVDMTKDAFVDPVADDLASVALDLLVSDTGLQRHGVNFLLLWGDPDDSAAEPAGAS
;
A
#
# COMPACT_ATOMS: atom_id res chain seq x y z
N VAL A 1 -2.84 10.07 10.10
CA VAL A 1 -2.21 9.30 11.20
C VAL A 1 -3.27 8.65 12.10
N CYS A 2 -2.90 7.59 12.83
CA CYS A 2 -3.81 6.84 13.71
C CYS A 2 -4.26 7.70 14.90
N PRO A 3 -5.57 7.81 15.17
CA PRO A 3 -6.08 8.61 16.29
C PRO A 3 -5.78 8.01 17.67
N SER A 4 -5.49 6.71 17.75
CA SER A 4 -5.26 6.03 19.03
C SER A 4 -3.80 6.10 19.50
N CYS A 5 -2.83 6.02 18.58
CA CYS A 5 -1.40 5.91 18.92
C CYS A 5 -0.46 6.82 18.10
N GLY A 6 -0.97 7.58 17.13
CA GLY A 6 -0.18 8.49 16.31
C GLY A 6 0.62 7.84 15.16
N SER A 7 0.71 6.51 15.08
CA SER A 7 1.41 5.81 14.00
C SER A 7 0.78 6.05 12.62
N GLU A 8 1.58 5.91 11.57
CA GLU A 8 1.10 5.82 10.18
C GLU A 8 0.31 4.52 9.95
N PRO A 9 -0.62 4.50 8.97
CA PRO A 9 -1.33 3.29 8.61
C PRO A 9 -0.40 2.28 7.93
N VAL A 10 -0.69 0.98 8.04
CA VAL A 10 -0.02 -0.04 7.22
C VAL A 10 -0.61 -0.08 5.80
N ALA A 11 -1.95 -0.02 5.72
CA ALA A 11 -2.72 -0.06 4.49
C ALA A 11 -4.11 0.55 4.70
N SER A 12 -4.84 0.77 3.59
CA SER A 12 -6.27 1.02 3.58
C SER A 12 -7.05 -0.30 3.42
N VAL A 13 -8.30 -0.33 3.87
CA VAL A 13 -9.24 -1.44 3.71
C VAL A 13 -10.51 -0.92 3.07
N SER A 14 -10.90 -1.48 1.92
CA SER A 14 -12.24 -1.29 1.34
C SER A 14 -13.18 -2.35 1.91
N ARG A 15 -14.20 -1.93 2.68
CA ARG A 15 -15.10 -2.82 3.40
C ARG A 15 -16.27 -3.30 2.55
N ILE A 16 -16.77 -4.48 2.91
CA ILE A 16 -18.05 -5.05 2.42
C ILE A 16 -19.12 -5.00 3.51
N GLY A 17 -20.38 -4.93 3.07
CA GLY A 17 -21.56 -5.24 3.90
C GLY A 17 -22.19 -4.06 4.66
N GLY A 18 -23.53 -4.08 4.76
CA GLY A 18 -24.32 -3.13 5.55
C GLY A 18 -24.19 -1.67 5.10
N ASP A 19 -24.32 -0.75 6.05
CA ASP A 19 -24.16 0.70 5.84
C ASP A 19 -22.71 1.10 5.50
N ASP A 20 -21.73 0.19 5.71
CA ASP A 20 -20.31 0.39 5.44
C ASP A 20 -19.88 -0.12 4.06
N ALA A 21 -20.81 -0.56 3.21
CA ALA A 21 -20.50 -1.07 1.88
C ALA A 21 -19.80 0.01 1.03
N GLY A 22 -18.55 -0.26 0.66
CA GLY A 22 -17.72 0.68 -0.09
C GLY A 22 -17.06 1.76 0.77
N SER A 23 -17.27 1.77 2.10
CA SER A 23 -16.50 2.60 3.03
C SER A 23 -15.03 2.18 3.01
N ARG A 24 -14.15 3.19 3.10
CA ARG A 24 -12.71 2.98 3.21
C ARG A 24 -12.28 3.29 4.63
N TYR A 25 -11.46 2.41 5.18
CA TYR A 25 -10.82 2.60 6.48
C TYR A 25 -9.31 2.54 6.32
N LEU A 26 -8.58 3.31 7.13
CA LEU A 26 -7.14 3.13 7.30
C LEU A 26 -6.90 2.18 8.47
N HIS A 27 -5.89 1.32 8.36
CA HIS A 27 -5.55 0.33 9.37
C HIS A 27 -4.19 0.65 10.00
N CYS A 28 -4.12 0.77 11.32
CA CYS A 28 -2.87 1.07 12.02
C CYS A 28 -1.96 -0.16 12.10
N GLY A 29 -0.72 -0.08 11.60
CA GLY A 29 0.26 -1.16 11.71
C GLY A 29 0.74 -1.45 13.13
N LEU A 30 0.56 -0.52 14.07
CA LEU A 30 1.01 -0.64 15.47
C LEU A 30 -0.10 -1.16 16.40
N CYS A 31 -1.16 -0.37 16.60
CA CYS A 31 -2.21 -0.68 17.57
C CYS A 31 -3.47 -1.28 16.94
N GLN A 32 -3.46 -1.58 15.64
CA GLN A 32 -4.55 -2.26 14.91
C GLN A 32 -5.89 -1.49 14.87
N SER A 33 -5.92 -0.26 15.39
CA SER A 33 -7.10 0.60 15.30
C SER A 33 -7.38 0.96 13.83
N GLN A 34 -8.67 1.03 13.50
CA GLN A 34 -9.14 1.42 12.18
C GLN A 34 -9.94 2.70 12.27
N TRP A 35 -9.79 3.57 11.27
CA TRP A 35 -10.54 4.82 11.21
C TRP A 35 -10.96 5.14 9.78
N HIS A 36 -12.12 5.77 9.65
CA HIS A 36 -12.71 6.06 8.35
C HIS A 36 -11.85 7.08 7.57
N MET A 37 -11.74 6.85 6.26
CA MET A 37 -11.12 7.77 5.31
C MET A 37 -12.01 7.87 4.07
N VAL A 38 -12.23 9.09 3.58
CA VAL A 38 -13.04 9.31 2.37
C VAL A 38 -12.38 8.59 1.18
N ARG A 39 -13.21 7.98 0.32
CA ARG A 39 -12.75 7.33 -0.91
C ARG A 39 -12.14 8.36 -1.86
N ILE A 40 -11.21 7.93 -2.71
CA ILE A 40 -10.57 8.78 -3.74
C ILE A 40 -10.02 10.06 -3.09
N LYS A 41 -9.26 9.89 -2.00
CA LYS A 41 -8.62 10.96 -1.25
C LYS A 41 -7.30 10.45 -0.71
N CYS A 42 -6.20 11.15 -1.00
CA CYS A 42 -4.87 10.75 -0.55
C CYS A 42 -4.83 10.66 0.98
N SER A 43 -4.34 9.54 1.52
CA SER A 43 -4.16 9.34 2.97
C SER A 43 -3.03 10.18 3.58
N HIS A 44 -2.16 10.76 2.74
CA HIS A 44 -1.04 11.60 3.14
C HIS A 44 -1.37 13.10 3.06
N CYS A 45 -1.62 13.64 1.85
CA CYS A 45 -1.83 15.07 1.64
C CYS A 45 -3.30 15.50 1.57
N GLU A 46 -4.24 14.56 1.71
CA GLU A 46 -5.68 14.82 1.67
C GLU A 46 -6.25 15.35 0.34
N SER A 47 -5.45 15.44 -0.72
CA SER A 47 -5.95 15.79 -2.05
C SER A 47 -6.87 14.69 -2.62
N THR A 48 -7.90 15.10 -3.36
CA THR A 48 -8.75 14.21 -4.17
C THR A 48 -8.34 14.19 -5.65
N LYS A 49 -7.31 14.94 -6.02
CA LYS A 49 -6.79 15.03 -7.39
C LYS A 49 -5.67 14.03 -7.62
N GLY A 50 -5.54 13.57 -8.87
CA GLY A 50 -4.44 12.71 -9.29
C GLY A 50 -4.38 11.36 -8.57
N ILE A 51 -5.52 10.85 -8.08
CA ILE A 51 -5.59 9.53 -7.47
C ILE A 51 -5.68 8.48 -8.56
N THR A 52 -4.70 7.57 -8.60
CA THR A 52 -4.66 6.42 -9.49
C THR A 52 -4.46 5.13 -8.69
N TYR A 53 -4.78 3.99 -9.30
CA TYR A 53 -4.61 2.68 -8.68
C TYR A 53 -3.70 1.82 -9.55
N GLN A 54 -2.70 1.20 -8.95
CA GLN A 54 -1.81 0.23 -9.61
C GLN A 54 -1.99 -1.14 -8.94
N GLU A 55 -1.88 -2.22 -9.72
CA GLU A 55 -2.00 -3.59 -9.21
C GLU A 55 -0.99 -4.49 -9.90
N LEU A 56 -0.66 -5.62 -9.26
CA LEU A 56 0.18 -6.63 -9.88
C LEU A 56 -0.63 -7.43 -10.88
N GLU A 57 -0.11 -7.52 -12.10
CA GLU A 57 -0.61 -8.44 -13.12
C GLU A 57 0.36 -9.62 -13.27
N ALA A 58 -0.17 -10.83 -13.24
CA ALA A 58 0.64 -12.02 -13.47
C ALA A 58 1.12 -12.04 -14.94
N ALA A 59 2.42 -12.24 -15.15
CA ALA A 59 2.96 -12.41 -16.49
C ALA A 59 2.29 -13.62 -17.18
N PRO A 60 2.02 -13.55 -18.49
CA PRO A 60 1.45 -14.67 -19.23
C PRO A 60 2.26 -15.96 -19.03
N GLY A 61 1.60 -17.02 -18.53
CA GLY A 61 2.25 -18.32 -18.28
C GLY A 61 3.04 -18.42 -16.97
N ALA A 62 3.01 -17.40 -16.10
CA ALA A 62 3.62 -17.49 -14.78
C ALA A 62 2.90 -18.53 -13.91
N VAL A 63 3.69 -19.34 -13.19
CA VAL A 63 3.16 -20.26 -12.18
C VAL A 63 2.85 -19.44 -10.94
N VAL A 64 1.57 -19.12 -10.74
CA VAL A 64 1.12 -18.42 -9.53
C VAL A 64 1.02 -19.43 -8.38
N PRO A 65 1.68 -19.18 -7.24
CA PRO A 65 1.54 -20.03 -6.06
C PRO A 65 0.07 -20.15 -5.63
N THR A 66 -0.31 -21.28 -5.03
CA THR A 66 -1.68 -21.52 -4.52
C THR A 66 -2.11 -20.52 -3.44
N LEU A 67 -1.15 -19.79 -2.84
CA LEU A 67 -1.38 -18.75 -1.83
C LEU A 67 -1.54 -17.34 -2.42
N THR A 68 -1.73 -17.21 -3.73
CA THR A 68 -1.87 -15.88 -4.37
C THR A 68 -3.28 -15.34 -4.17
N LEU A 69 -3.36 -14.09 -3.69
CA LEU A 69 -4.62 -13.38 -3.56
C LEU A 69 -5.30 -13.19 -4.93
N PRO A 70 -6.64 -13.14 -4.99
CA PRO A 70 -7.35 -12.78 -6.23
C PRO A 70 -6.85 -11.46 -6.83
N GLN A 71 -6.94 -11.33 -8.15
CA GLN A 71 -6.53 -10.10 -8.83
C GLN A 71 -7.36 -8.89 -8.33
N GLY A 72 -6.65 -7.80 -8.05
CA GLY A 72 -7.23 -6.56 -7.51
C GLY A 72 -7.55 -6.59 -6.01
N THR A 73 -7.25 -7.69 -5.31
CA THR A 73 -7.36 -7.74 -3.84
C THR A 73 -6.42 -6.74 -3.17
N VAL A 74 -5.20 -6.58 -3.66
CA VAL A 74 -4.25 -5.56 -3.19
C VAL A 74 -3.89 -4.64 -4.34
N ARG A 75 -4.03 -3.33 -4.12
CA ARG A 75 -3.70 -2.28 -5.08
C ARG A 75 -2.93 -1.17 -4.40
N ALA A 76 -2.10 -0.43 -5.11
CA ALA A 76 -1.46 0.79 -4.61
C ALA A 76 -2.30 2.00 -5.00
N GLU A 77 -2.87 2.71 -4.02
CA GLU A 77 -3.48 4.02 -4.24
C GLU A 77 -2.35 5.06 -4.32
N CYS A 78 -2.15 5.63 -5.50
CA CYS A 78 -1.07 6.55 -5.81
C CYS A 78 -1.61 7.98 -5.91
N CYS A 79 -0.89 8.95 -5.37
CA CYS A 79 -1.26 10.37 -5.43
C CYS A 79 -0.25 11.16 -6.27
N GLY A 80 -0.69 11.63 -7.44
CA GLY A 80 0.12 12.47 -8.32
C GLY A 80 0.43 13.87 -7.75
N GLU A 81 -0.29 14.32 -6.72
CA GLU A 81 -0.09 15.66 -6.15
C GLU A 81 1.06 15.70 -5.14
N CYS A 82 1.24 14.65 -4.33
CA CYS A 82 2.31 14.60 -3.33
C CYS A 82 3.36 13.52 -3.61
N GLY A 83 3.20 12.72 -4.65
CA GLY A 83 4.15 11.67 -5.00
C GLY A 83 4.20 10.50 -4.00
N HIS A 84 3.13 10.28 -3.24
CA HIS A 84 3.06 9.18 -2.26
C HIS A 84 2.02 8.13 -2.67
N TYR A 85 2.21 6.90 -2.20
CA TYR A 85 1.23 5.84 -2.30
C TYR A 85 0.97 5.14 -0.96
N LEU A 86 -0.19 4.50 -0.88
CA LEU A 86 -0.56 3.59 0.20
C LEU A 86 -1.31 2.40 -0.41
N LYS A 87 -0.96 1.17 -0.02
CA LYS A 87 -1.73 0.00 -0.45
C LYS A 87 -3.15 0.03 0.11
N ILE A 88 -4.08 -0.49 -0.68
CA ILE A 88 -5.47 -0.73 -0.30
C ILE A 88 -5.78 -2.21 -0.53
N VAL A 89 -6.33 -2.86 0.50
CA VAL A 89 -6.85 -4.22 0.43
C VAL A 89 -8.36 -4.19 0.26
N ASP A 90 -8.91 -5.03 -0.62
CA ASP A 90 -10.31 -4.99 -1.03
C ASP A 90 -11.08 -6.21 -0.55
N MET A 91 -11.92 -6.02 0.48
CA MET A 91 -12.73 -7.12 1.04
C MET A 91 -13.80 -7.64 0.08
N THR A 92 -14.11 -6.90 -1.01
CA THR A 92 -15.05 -7.37 -2.04
C THR A 92 -14.46 -8.50 -2.88
N LYS A 93 -13.13 -8.61 -2.93
CA LYS A 93 -12.40 -9.64 -3.65
C LYS A 93 -12.10 -10.85 -2.78
N ASP A 94 -11.78 -10.61 -1.51
CA ASP A 94 -11.58 -11.63 -0.50
C ASP A 94 -12.02 -11.12 0.88
N ALA A 95 -13.00 -11.79 1.49
CA ALA A 95 -13.53 -11.39 2.79
C ALA A 95 -12.55 -11.61 3.95
N PHE A 96 -11.47 -12.37 3.73
CA PHE A 96 -10.50 -12.76 4.76
C PHE A 96 -9.17 -11.99 4.69
N VAL A 97 -9.11 -10.88 3.94
CA VAL A 97 -7.93 -10.02 3.89
C VAL A 97 -7.48 -9.57 5.28
N ASP A 98 -6.17 -9.62 5.50
CA ASP A 98 -5.46 -9.10 6.65
C ASP A 98 -4.52 -7.98 6.18
N PRO A 99 -4.78 -6.70 6.52
CA PRO A 99 -4.02 -5.58 6.00
C PRO A 99 -2.52 -5.62 6.31
N VAL A 100 -2.08 -6.28 7.38
CA VAL A 100 -0.66 -6.40 7.74
C VAL A 100 -0.02 -7.54 6.96
N ALA A 101 -0.69 -8.70 6.88
CA ALA A 101 -0.17 -9.87 6.18
C ALA A 101 -0.19 -9.69 4.65
N ASP A 102 -1.28 -9.16 4.09
CA ASP A 102 -1.43 -8.95 2.65
C ASP A 102 -0.51 -7.83 2.13
N ASP A 103 -0.21 -6.84 2.98
CA ASP A 103 0.84 -5.86 2.67
C ASP A 103 2.22 -6.52 2.54
N LEU A 104 2.58 -7.41 3.47
CA LEU A 104 3.84 -8.17 3.43
C LEU A 104 3.88 -9.15 2.24
N ALA A 105 2.77 -9.82 1.96
CA ALA A 105 2.65 -10.76 0.83
C ALA A 105 2.74 -10.07 -0.54
N SER A 106 2.58 -8.74 -0.58
CA SER A 106 2.57 -7.93 -1.80
C SER A 106 3.75 -6.97 -1.92
N VAL A 107 4.89 -7.26 -1.30
CA VAL A 107 6.12 -6.43 -1.38
C VAL A 107 6.58 -6.19 -2.82
N ALA A 108 6.36 -7.13 -3.73
CA ALA A 108 6.66 -6.92 -5.15
C ALA A 108 5.95 -5.70 -5.76
N LEU A 109 4.74 -5.37 -5.27
CA LEU A 109 4.03 -4.17 -5.69
C LEU A 109 4.73 -2.90 -5.20
N ASP A 110 5.26 -2.90 -3.96
CA ASP A 110 6.02 -1.75 -3.45
C ASP A 110 7.24 -1.48 -4.32
N LEU A 111 7.99 -2.52 -4.71
CA LEU A 111 9.18 -2.37 -5.56
C LEU A 111 8.83 -1.71 -6.89
N LEU A 112 7.83 -2.25 -7.60
CA LEU A 112 7.42 -1.74 -8.91
C LEU A 112 6.84 -0.32 -8.84
N VAL A 113 6.07 0.00 -7.79
CA VAL A 113 5.53 1.35 -7.60
C VAL A 113 6.64 2.33 -7.23
N SER A 114 7.61 1.91 -6.42
CA SER A 114 8.74 2.76 -6.01
C SER A 114 9.66 3.09 -7.19
N ASP A 115 9.82 2.17 -8.14
CA ASP A 115 10.55 2.43 -9.41
C ASP A 115 9.94 3.55 -10.25
N THR A 116 8.65 3.88 -10.04
CA THR A 116 8.00 5.04 -10.68
C THR A 116 8.33 6.38 -10.01
N GLY A 117 9.12 6.38 -8.93
CA GLY A 117 9.49 7.56 -8.14
C GLY A 117 8.51 7.90 -7.01
N LEU A 118 7.46 7.10 -6.82
CA LEU A 118 6.49 7.27 -5.73
C LEU A 118 7.05 6.76 -4.40
N GLN A 119 6.75 7.48 -3.32
CA GLN A 119 7.18 7.14 -1.96
C GLN A 119 6.07 6.47 -1.16
N ARG A 120 6.42 5.45 -0.37
CA ARG A 120 5.46 4.76 0.48
C ARG A 120 5.12 5.62 1.70
N HIS A 121 3.83 5.89 1.95
CA HIS A 121 3.38 6.55 3.19
C HIS A 121 3.08 5.56 4.32
N GLY A 122 2.84 4.29 4.03
CA GLY A 122 2.46 3.31 5.04
C GLY A 122 3.63 2.61 5.72
N VAL A 123 3.48 2.25 7.00
CA VAL A 123 4.48 1.50 7.79
C VAL A 123 3.98 0.10 8.14
N ASN A 124 4.79 -0.92 7.84
CA ASN A 124 4.63 -2.28 8.34
C ASN A 124 5.80 -2.62 9.26
N PHE A 125 5.55 -2.76 10.56
CA PHE A 125 6.61 -3.00 11.55
C PHE A 125 7.27 -4.39 11.45
N LEU A 126 6.72 -5.29 10.63
CA LEU A 126 7.32 -6.60 10.33
C LEU A 126 8.20 -6.57 9.07
N LEU A 127 8.27 -5.43 8.38
CA LEU A 127 9.06 -5.22 7.18
C LEU A 127 10.01 -4.04 7.39
N LEU A 128 11.28 -4.34 7.67
CA LEU A 128 12.34 -3.35 7.72
C LEU A 128 12.95 -3.22 6.33
N TRP A 129 12.86 -2.04 5.74
CA TRP A 129 13.63 -1.69 4.55
C TRP A 129 15.09 -1.52 4.96
N GLY A 130 16.00 -2.15 4.21
CA GLY A 130 17.44 -1.93 4.42
C GLY A 130 17.82 -0.50 4.05
N ASP A 131 18.81 0.05 4.76
CA ASP A 131 19.42 1.31 4.34
C ASP A 131 20.07 1.13 2.95
N PRO A 132 20.02 2.14 2.07
CA PRO A 132 20.80 2.11 0.85
C PRO A 132 22.28 1.97 1.19
N ASP A 133 22.97 1.08 0.48
CA ASP A 133 24.39 0.85 0.66
C ASP A 133 25.16 2.12 0.25
N ASP A 134 25.70 2.87 1.23
CA ASP A 134 26.45 4.13 1.02
C ASP A 134 27.68 3.96 0.10
N SER A 135 28.05 2.71 -0.21
CA SER A 135 29.13 2.34 -1.13
C SER A 135 28.81 2.55 -2.61
N ALA A 136 27.55 2.75 -3.00
CA ALA A 136 27.16 2.99 -4.41
C ALA A 136 27.29 4.46 -4.86
N ALA A 137 27.68 5.37 -3.95
CA ALA A 137 27.80 6.81 -4.22
C ALA A 137 29.23 7.26 -4.60
N GLU A 138 30.15 6.37 -4.97
CA GLU A 138 31.39 6.79 -5.63
C GLU A 138 31.08 7.26 -7.06
N PRO A 139 31.28 8.55 -7.41
CA PRO A 139 31.11 8.99 -8.78
C PRO A 139 32.21 8.35 -9.64
N ALA A 140 31.80 7.49 -10.56
CA ALA A 140 32.65 7.00 -11.62
C ALA A 140 33.15 8.17 -12.47
N GLY A 141 34.42 8.54 -12.31
CA GLY A 141 35.17 9.34 -13.28
C GLY A 141 35.39 10.80 -12.91
N ALA A 142 36.52 11.05 -12.23
CA ALA A 142 37.33 12.23 -12.50
C ALA A 142 38.75 11.73 -12.81
N SER A 143 39.04 11.58 -14.11
CA SER A 143 40.41 11.53 -14.65
C SER A 143 40.80 12.92 -15.13
#